data_AF-A0A7W5XJ67-F1
#
_entry.id   AF-A0A7W5XJ67-F1
#
_cell.length_a   1.000
_cell.length_b   1.000
_cell.length_c   1.000
_cell.angle_alpha   90.00
_cell.angle_beta   90.00
_cell.angle_gamma   90.00
#
_symmetry.space_group_name_H-M   'P 1'
#
loop_
_entity.id
_entity.type
_entity.pdbx_description
1 polymer ?
#
loop_
_entity_poly.entity_id
_entity_poly.type
_entity_poly.pdbx_seq_one_letter_code
_entity_poly.pdbx_strand_id
1 'polypeptide(L)'
;MHGVADFFYPATSGKTVCSDGVERSLGNEQFLNRLHEFVRTQIRQSASRELLASELEHLAAFVRRLNDLASKGVHADVSYNEARQGLIGLYFFLSNLIQHLTQKSELIDRDMAEISQS
;
A
#
# COMPACT_ATOMS: atom_id res chain seq x y z
N MET A 1 -0.36 -4.86 8.85
CA MET A 1 -0.58 -4.56 7.42
C MET A 1 -1.93 -5.05 6.90
N HIS A 2 -2.39 -6.26 7.27
CA HIS A 2 -3.70 -6.76 6.85
C HIS A 2 -4.84 -5.75 7.04
N GLY A 3 -5.02 -5.19 8.24
CA GLY A 3 -6.09 -4.21 8.49
C GLY A 3 -6.01 -2.94 7.63
N VAL A 4 -4.81 -2.51 7.21
CA VAL A 4 -4.65 -1.39 6.27
C VAL A 4 -5.16 -1.78 4.89
N ALA A 5 -4.75 -2.96 4.39
CA ALA A 5 -5.21 -3.45 3.11
C ALA A 5 -6.72 -3.70 3.11
N ASP A 6 -7.28 -4.25 4.20
CA ASP A 6 -8.72 -4.49 4.33
C ASP A 6 -9.53 -3.20 4.31
N PHE A 7 -9.00 -2.12 4.88
CA PHE A 7 -9.62 -0.80 4.83
C PHE A 7 -9.60 -0.18 3.43
N PHE A 8 -8.47 -0.22 2.72
CA PHE A 8 -8.31 0.45 1.42
C PHE A 8 -8.75 -0.37 0.22
N TYR A 9 -8.63 -1.69 0.30
CA TYR A 9 -8.88 -2.62 -0.81
C TYR A 9 -9.27 -4.00 -0.25
N PRO A 10 -10.58 -4.23 0.02
CA PRO A 10 -11.07 -5.49 0.56
C PRO A 10 -10.66 -6.70 -0.28
N ALA A 11 -10.54 -7.86 0.36
CA ALA A 11 -10.15 -9.09 -0.32
C ALA A 11 -11.19 -9.54 -1.34
N THR A 12 -10.74 -10.03 -2.49
CA THR A 12 -11.59 -10.60 -3.54
C THR A 12 -11.32 -12.09 -3.70
N SER A 13 -12.32 -12.82 -4.20
CA SER A 13 -12.19 -14.24 -4.52
C SER A 13 -11.62 -14.45 -5.92
N GLY A 14 -10.86 -15.53 -6.10
CA GLY A 14 -10.28 -15.90 -7.38
C GLY A 14 -9.08 -15.02 -7.78
N LYS A 15 -8.77 -15.04 -9.07
CA LYS A 15 -7.72 -14.22 -9.66
C LYS A 15 -8.33 -12.97 -10.30
N THR A 16 -7.64 -11.84 -10.16
CA THR A 16 -8.04 -10.56 -10.72
C THR A 16 -6.96 -10.07 -11.68
N VAL A 17 -7.36 -9.60 -12.87
CA VAL A 17 -6.45 -8.87 -13.77
C VAL A 17 -6.25 -7.48 -13.18
N CYS A 18 -5.05 -7.21 -12.68
CA CYS A 18 -4.70 -5.93 -12.07
C CYS A 18 -4.59 -4.82 -13.12
N SER A 19 -4.55 -3.58 -12.66
CA SER A 19 -4.38 -2.37 -13.47
C SER A 19 -3.14 -2.35 -14.38
N ASP A 20 -2.15 -3.21 -14.10
CA ASP A 20 -0.94 -3.38 -14.92
C ASP A 20 -1.04 -4.53 -15.94
N GLY A 21 -2.21 -5.14 -16.09
CA GLY A 21 -2.48 -6.26 -17.00
C GLY A 21 -2.04 -7.62 -16.46
N VAL A 22 -1.46 -7.70 -15.27
CA VAL A 22 -0.99 -8.96 -14.68
C VAL A 22 -2.07 -9.59 -13.81
N GLU A 23 -2.31 -10.88 -14.00
CA GLU A 23 -3.27 -11.63 -13.20
C GLU A 23 -2.67 -12.00 -11.83
N ARG A 24 -3.32 -11.58 -10.74
CA ARG A 24 -2.89 -11.87 -9.36
C ARG A 24 -4.06 -12.27 -8.47
N SER A 25 -3.77 -13.07 -7.44
CA SER A 25 -4.70 -13.27 -6.33
C SER A 25 -4.69 -12.05 -5.41
N LEU A 26 -5.88 -11.59 -5.03
CA LEU A 26 -6.13 -10.45 -4.14
C LEU A 26 -6.94 -10.91 -2.90
N GLY A 27 -6.65 -12.10 -2.38
CA GLY A 27 -7.29 -12.63 -1.18
C GLY A 27 -6.74 -12.04 0.12
N ASN A 28 -7.21 -12.57 1.24
CA ASN A 28 -6.85 -12.09 2.59
C ASN A 28 -5.34 -12.06 2.83
N GLU A 29 -4.64 -13.14 2.45
CA GLU A 29 -3.19 -13.29 2.58
C GLU A 29 -2.39 -12.44 1.58
N GLN A 30 -3.03 -11.94 0.51
CA GLN A 30 -2.37 -11.15 -0.53
C GLN A 30 -2.48 -9.63 -0.26
N PHE A 31 -2.37 -9.21 0.99
CA PHE A 31 -2.49 -7.81 1.40
C PHE A 31 -1.50 -6.87 0.68
N LEU A 32 -0.28 -7.33 0.37
CA LEU A 32 0.68 -6.55 -0.42
C LEU A 32 0.19 -6.31 -1.86
N ASN A 33 -0.37 -7.33 -2.50
CA ASN A 33 -0.92 -7.18 -3.86
C ASN A 33 -2.11 -6.21 -3.87
N ARG A 34 -2.96 -6.28 -2.83
CA ARG A 34 -4.10 -5.38 -2.64
C ARG A 34 -3.66 -3.92 -2.49
N LEU A 35 -2.64 -3.65 -1.68
CA LEU A 35 -2.08 -2.30 -1.54
C LEU A 35 -1.44 -1.79 -2.84
N HIS A 36 -0.73 -2.66 -3.57
CA HIS A 36 -0.16 -2.29 -4.87
C HIS A 36 -1.25 -1.87 -5.86
N GLU A 37 -2.33 -2.64 -5.94
CA GLU A 37 -3.44 -2.34 -6.84
C GLU A 37 -4.17 -1.05 -6.41
N PHE A 38 -4.35 -0.84 -5.11
CA PHE A 38 -4.92 0.40 -4.58
C PHE A 38 -4.11 1.64 -4.98
N VAL A 39 -2.78 1.63 -4.76
CA VAL A 39 -1.90 2.77 -5.13
C VAL A 39 -1.96 3.03 -6.63
N ARG A 40 -2.08 1.98 -7.46
CA ARG A 40 -2.13 2.12 -8.91
C ARG A 40 -3.48 2.60 -9.44
N THR A 41 -4.58 2.29 -8.77
CA THR A 41 -5.93 2.61 -9.28
C THR A 41 -6.53 3.87 -8.64
N GLN A 42 -6.25 4.14 -7.37
CA GLN A 42 -6.93 5.20 -6.63
C GLN A 42 -6.17 6.53 -6.58
N ILE A 43 -4.87 6.50 -6.86
CA ILE A 43 -4.02 7.67 -6.91
C ILE A 43 -3.80 8.05 -8.38
N ARG A 44 -4.08 9.32 -8.72
CA ARG A 44 -3.86 9.83 -10.08
C ARG A 44 -2.38 9.67 -10.45
N GLN A 45 -2.13 9.43 -11.73
CA GLN A 45 -0.78 9.35 -12.25
C GLN A 45 -0.06 10.68 -12.03
N SER A 46 1.05 10.65 -11.30
CA SER A 46 1.90 11.79 -10.96
C SER A 46 3.26 11.29 -10.51
N ALA A 47 4.27 12.17 -10.53
CA ALA A 47 5.59 11.85 -9.95
C ALA A 47 5.48 11.42 -8.47
N SER A 48 4.55 12.02 -7.72
CA SER A 48 4.34 11.65 -6.32
C SER A 48 3.74 10.25 -6.15
N ARG A 49 2.86 9.82 -7.07
CA ARG A 49 2.39 8.42 -7.08
C ARG A 49 3.53 7.46 -7.36
N GLU A 50 4.44 7.80 -8.28
CA GLU A 50 5.59 6.96 -8.60
C GLU A 50 6.53 6.79 -7.39
N LEU A 51 6.74 7.87 -6.63
CA LEU A 51 7.47 7.82 -5.35
C LEU A 51 6.76 6.89 -4.35
N LEU A 52 5.45 7.05 -4.15
CA LEU A 52 4.68 6.20 -3.23
C LEU A 52 4.68 4.72 -3.67
N ALA A 53 4.64 4.45 -4.97
CA ALA A 53 4.73 3.11 -5.52
C ALA A 53 6.11 2.48 -5.23
N SER A 54 7.20 3.24 -5.41
CA SER A 54 8.56 2.80 -5.08
C SER A 54 8.73 2.50 -3.59
N GLU A 55 8.17 3.35 -2.71
CA GLU A 55 8.14 3.11 -1.27
C GLU A 55 7.41 1.81 -0.92
N LEU A 56 6.25 1.57 -1.54
CA LEU A 56 5.49 0.35 -1.34
C LEU A 56 6.24 -0.89 -1.86
N GLU A 57 6.91 -0.81 -3.01
CA GLU A 57 7.74 -1.89 -3.54
C GLU A 57 8.89 -2.25 -2.59
N HIS A 58 9.57 -1.24 -2.04
CA HIS A 58 10.62 -1.44 -1.05
C HIS A 58 10.08 -2.09 0.22
N LEU A 59 8.98 -1.58 0.75
CA LEU A 59 8.33 -2.09 1.95
C LEU A 59 7.82 -3.53 1.76
N ALA A 60 7.23 -3.84 0.59
CA ALA A 60 6.80 -5.18 0.23
C ALA A 60 7.98 -6.17 0.16
N ALA A 61 9.09 -5.75 -0.47
CA ALA A 61 10.31 -6.56 -0.51
C ALA A 61 10.88 -6.81 0.89
N PHE A 62 10.90 -5.78 1.74
CA PHE A 62 11.37 -5.89 3.12
C PHE A 62 10.51 -6.86 3.95
N VAL A 63 9.18 -6.72 3.90
CA VAL A 63 8.24 -7.60 4.62
C VAL A 63 8.34 -9.04 4.15
N ARG A 64 8.48 -9.29 2.85
CA ARG A 64 8.68 -10.65 2.32
C ARG A 64 9.95 -11.28 2.88
N ARG A 65 11.07 -10.55 2.88
CA ARG A 65 12.33 -11.03 3.45
C ARG A 65 12.23 -11.32 4.95
N LEU A 66 11.54 -10.46 5.70
CA LEU A 66 11.25 -10.70 7.12
C LEU A 66 10.42 -11.97 7.33
N ASN A 67 9.38 -12.17 6.53
CA ASN A 67 8.54 -13.36 6.61
C ASN A 67 9.31 -14.63 6.25
N ASP A 68 10.17 -14.56 5.22
CA ASP A 68 11.06 -15.65 4.84
C ASP A 68 12.06 -15.98 5.96
N LEU A 69 12.58 -14.98 6.66
CA LEU A 69 13.49 -15.18 7.80
C LEU A 69 12.75 -15.89 8.95
N ALA A 70 11.58 -15.37 9.33
CA ALA A 70 10.74 -15.96 10.37
C ALA A 70 10.30 -17.40 10.05
N SER A 71 10.17 -17.75 8.77
CA SER A 71 9.69 -19.07 8.32
C SER A 71 10.80 -20.12 8.15
N LYS A 72 12.08 -19.75 8.24
CA LYS A 72 13.23 -20.65 7.95
C LYS A 72 13.73 -21.50 9.13
N GLY A 73 13.02 -21.51 10.26
CA GLY A 73 13.26 -22.44 11.36
C GLY A 73 13.97 -21.84 12.58
N VAL A 74 14.04 -22.64 13.64
CA VAL A 74 14.30 -22.31 15.07
C VAL A 74 15.60 -21.55 15.43
N HIS A 75 16.39 -21.12 14.44
CA HIS A 75 17.63 -20.35 14.63
C HIS A 75 17.65 -19.00 13.90
N ALA A 76 16.59 -18.66 13.14
CA ALA A 76 16.48 -17.41 12.41
C ALA A 76 15.34 -16.56 13.00
N ASP A 77 15.56 -16.04 14.21
CA ASP A 77 14.62 -15.08 14.78
C ASP A 77 14.77 -13.71 14.12
N VAL A 78 13.64 -13.07 13.84
CA VAL A 78 13.61 -11.66 13.44
C VAL A 78 14.09 -10.84 14.64
N SER A 79 15.19 -10.11 14.47
CA SER A 79 15.71 -9.26 15.53
C SER A 79 14.76 -8.10 15.81
N TYR A 80 14.80 -7.59 17.04
CA TYR A 80 14.08 -6.37 17.42
C TYR A 80 14.35 -5.21 16.46
N ASN A 81 15.60 -5.06 16.01
CA ASN A 81 16.00 -3.98 15.09
C ASN A 81 15.35 -4.12 13.71
N GLU A 82 15.25 -5.33 13.18
CA GLU A 82 14.60 -5.59 11.89
C GLU A 82 13.08 -5.39 11.98
N ALA A 83 12.46 -5.86 13.07
CA ALA A 83 11.04 -5.61 13.34
C ALA A 83 10.75 -4.09 13.45
N ARG A 84 11.59 -3.37 14.20
CA ARG A 84 11.49 -1.91 14.34
C ARG A 84 11.66 -1.19 13.00
N GLN A 85 12.58 -1.63 12.16
CA GLN A 85 12.77 -1.07 10.82
C GLN A 85 11.52 -1.27 9.95
N GLY A 86 10.88 -2.43 10.02
CA GLY A 86 9.60 -2.69 9.34
C GLY A 86 8.48 -1.78 9.81
N LEU A 87 8.37 -1.56 11.12
CA LEU A 87 7.38 -0.65 11.70
C LEU A 87 7.59 0.79 11.22
N ILE A 88 8.84 1.27 11.22
CA ILE A 88 9.19 2.61 10.75
C ILE A 88 8.88 2.76 9.25
N GLY A 89 9.22 1.76 8.44
CA GLY A 89 8.90 1.76 7.00
C GLY A 89 7.39 1.82 6.75
N LEU A 90 6.60 1.05 7.50
CA LEU A 90 5.14 1.12 7.43
C LEU A 90 4.60 2.50 7.83
N TYR A 91 5.13 3.09 8.91
CA TYR A 91 4.72 4.42 9.35
C TYR A 91 4.97 5.48 8.27
N PHE A 92 6.17 5.49 7.68
CA PHE A 92 6.49 6.44 6.60
C PHE A 92 5.58 6.29 5.39
N PHE A 93 5.39 5.05 4.91
CA PHE A 93 4.49 4.78 3.79
C PHE A 93 3.06 5.26 4.07
N LEU A 94 2.53 4.97 5.26
CA LEU A 94 1.18 5.41 5.64
C LEU A 94 1.06 6.93 5.74
N SER A 95 2.09 7.59 6.28
CA SER A 95 2.14 9.05 6.37
C SER A 95 2.02 9.69 4.97
N ASN A 96 2.83 9.21 4.03
CA ASN A 96 2.83 9.73 2.65
C ASN A 96 1.52 9.39 1.92
N LEU A 97 1.00 8.18 2.12
CA LEU A 97 -0.28 7.78 1.54
C LEU A 97 -1.43 8.68 2.05
N ILE A 98 -1.53 8.89 3.36
CA ILE A 98 -2.56 9.74 3.96
C ILE A 98 -2.44 11.16 3.42
N GLN A 99 -1.23 11.71 3.34
CA GLN A 99 -1.00 13.04 2.76
C GLN A 99 -1.56 13.15 1.33
N HIS A 100 -1.32 12.14 0.48
CA HIS A 100 -1.85 12.11 -0.89
C HIS A 100 -3.37 12.03 -0.94
N LEU A 101 -3.98 11.26 -0.02
CA LEU A 101 -5.43 11.14 0.06
C LEU A 101 -6.07 12.45 0.55
N THR A 102 -5.45 13.14 1.51
CA THR A 102 -5.92 14.44 2.00
C THR A 102 -5.84 15.52 0.93
N GLN A 103 -4.71 15.64 0.22
CA GLN A 103 -4.57 16.60 -0.89
C GLN A 103 -5.64 16.41 -1.96
N LYS A 104 -5.96 15.15 -2.29
CA LYS A 104 -7.05 14.82 -3.22
C LYS A 104 -8.42 15.30 -2.69
N SER A 105 -8.68 15.13 -1.39
CA SER A 105 -9.93 15.61 -0.76
C SER A 105 -10.06 17.13 -0.86
N GLU A 106 -9.00 17.86 -0.49
CA GLU A 106 -9.00 19.34 -0.51
C GLU A 106 -9.21 19.92 -1.92
N LEU A 107 -8.66 19.26 -2.95
CA LEU A 107 -8.90 19.61 -4.36
C LEU A 107 -10.38 19.43 -4.75
N ILE A 108 -11.00 18.32 -4.36
CA ILE A 108 -12.42 18.06 -4.66
C ILE A 108 -13.33 19.07 -3.95
N ASP A 109 -13.06 19.36 -2.68
CA ASP A 109 -13.84 20.32 -1.90
C ASP A 109 -13.77 21.73 -2.50
N ARG A 110 -12.59 22.13 -3.01
CA ARG A 110 -12.40 23.40 -3.70
C ARG A 110 -13.15 23.45 -5.04
N ASP A 111 -13.03 22.43 -5.88
CA ASP A 111 -13.73 22.38 -7.18
C ASP A 111 -15.26 22.44 -6.99
N MET A 112 -15.80 21.77 -5.96
CA MET A 112 -17.23 21.82 -5.62
C MET A 112 -17.68 23.21 -5.13
N ALA A 113 -16.82 23.93 -4.39
CA ALA A 113 -17.11 25.29 -3.95
C ALA A 113 -17.14 26.29 -5.11
N GLU A 114 -16.28 26.11 -6.13
CA GLU A 114 -16.24 26.95 -7.33
C GLU A 114 -17.50 26.74 -8.21
N ILE A 115 -17.99 25.50 -8.35
CA ILE A 115 -19.23 25.18 -9.10
C ILE A 115 -20.47 25.78 -8.42
N SER A 116 -20.54 25.80 -7.09
CA SER A 116 -21.69 26.36 -6.36
C SER A 116 -21.80 27.89 -6.43
N GLN A 117 -20.75 28.59 -6.88
CA GLN A 117 -20.71 30.05 -7.02
C GLN A 117 -20.95 30.52 -8.47
N SER A 118 -21.15 29.58 -9.40
CA SER A 118 -21.39 29.82 -10.84
C SER A 118 -22.88 29.61 -11.19
#